data_AF-A0A7J4JVV5-F1
#
_entry.id   AF-A0A7J4JVV5-F1
#
_cell.length_a   1.000
_cell.length_b   1.000
_cell.length_c   1.000
_cell.angle_alpha   90.00
_cell.angle_beta   90.00
_cell.angle_gamma   90.00
#
_symmetry.space_group_name_H-M   'P 1'
#
loop_
_entity.id
_entity.type
_entity.pdbx_description
1 polymer ?
#
loop_
_entity_poly.entity_id
_entity_poly.type
_entity_poly.pdbx_seq_one_letter_code
_entity_poly.pdbx_strand_id
1 'polypeptide(L)' 'MANYKIEHDRPNCIGCGACAATCPENWEMGADGKSKCLNTDLETLGCNEAAAEGCPVNVIHVIETKTGKRLY' A
#
# COMPACT_ATOMS: atom_id res chain seq x y z
N MET A 1 9.65 9.82 12.52
CA MET A 1 9.21 10.80 11.49
C MET A 1 8.88 10.00 10.25
N ALA A 2 7.69 10.18 9.64
CA ALA A 2 7.34 9.39 8.46
C ALA A 2 8.28 9.72 7.29
N ASN A 3 9.03 8.71 6.83
CA ASN A 3 9.94 8.82 5.68
C ASN A 3 9.24 8.43 4.37
N TYR A 4 8.12 7.73 4.46
CA TYR A 4 7.38 7.22 3.33
C TYR A 4 5.88 7.45 3.50
N LYS A 5 5.21 7.72 2.39
CA LYS A 5 3.76 7.87 2.31
C LYS A 5 3.19 6.88 1.31
N ILE A 6 2.18 6.13 1.70
CA ILE A 6 1.41 5.24 0.83
C ILE A 6 0.22 6.01 0.28
N GLU A 7 0.08 6.00 -1.05
CA GLU A 7 -1.13 6.43 -1.75
C GLU A 7 -1.81 5.23 -2.37
N HIS A 8 -3.02 4.93 -1.92
CA HIS A 8 -3.79 3.77 -2.36
C HIS A 8 -4.94 4.22 -3.28
N ASP A 9 -4.82 3.91 -4.56
CA ASP A 9 -5.88 4.12 -5.57
C ASP A 9 -6.98 3.06 -5.45
N ARG A 10 -7.77 3.22 -4.38
CA ARG A 10 -8.87 2.32 -4.05
C ARG A 10 -9.94 2.19 -5.16
N PRO A 11 -10.30 3.23 -5.94
CA PRO A 11 -11.17 3.10 -7.09
C PRO A 11 -10.74 1.99 -8.07
N ASN A 12 -9.46 1.93 -8.40
CA ASN A 12 -8.89 0.94 -9.32
C ASN A 12 -8.54 -0.40 -8.67
N CYS A 13 -8.67 -0.52 -7.34
CA CYS A 13 -8.46 -1.78 -6.63
C CYS A 13 -9.50 -2.83 -7.04
N ILE A 14 -9.02 -3.96 -7.56
CA ILE A 14 -9.83 -5.11 -8.00
C ILE A 14 -10.07 -6.16 -6.92
N GLY A 15 -9.58 -5.94 -5.69
CA GLY A 15 -9.84 -6.85 -4.58
C GLY A 15 -9.04 -8.15 -4.58
N CYS A 16 -7.87 -8.21 -5.23
CA CYS A 16 -7.08 -9.44 -5.34
C CYS A 16 -6.58 -10.04 -4.01
N GLY A 17 -6.56 -9.26 -2.92
CA GLY A 17 -6.12 -9.72 -1.60
C GLY A 17 -4.61 -9.87 -1.40
N ALA A 18 -3.78 -9.65 -2.43
CA ALA A 18 -2.33 -9.84 -2.35
C ALA A 18 -1.68 -8.96 -1.26
N CYS A 19 -2.07 -7.68 -1.17
CA CYS A 19 -1.54 -6.76 -0.15
C CYS A 19 -1.89 -7.19 1.27
N ALA A 20 -3.13 -7.62 1.52
CA ALA A 20 -3.59 -8.10 2.82
C ALA A 20 -2.93 -9.44 3.20
N ALA A 21 -2.58 -10.29 2.23
CA ALA A 21 -1.83 -11.51 2.48
C ALA A 21 -0.34 -11.25 2.78
N THR A 22 0.28 -10.31 2.05
CA THR A 22 1.70 -9.96 2.21
C THR A 22 1.95 -9.13 3.47
N CYS A 23 1.03 -8.23 3.82
CA CYS A 23 1.22 -7.26 4.89
C CYS A 23 -0.09 -7.10 5.70
N PRO A 24 -0.53 -8.16 6.41
CA PRO A 24 -1.81 -8.18 7.14
C PRO A 24 -1.87 -7.17 8.30
N GLU A 25 -0.71 -6.70 8.76
CA GLU A 25 -0.61 -5.66 9.81
C GLU A 25 -1.03 -4.28 9.33
N ASN A 26 -0.90 -3.99 8.03
CA ASN A 26 -1.17 -2.66 7.46
C ASN A 26 -2.22 -2.68 6.34
N TRP A 27 -2.64 -3.86 5.88
CA TRP A 27 -3.63 -4.03 4.82
C TRP A 27 -4.72 -5.00 5.27
N GLU A 28 -5.96 -4.57 5.08
CA GLU A 28 -7.16 -5.37 5.36
C GLU A 28 -8.06 -5.40 4.11
N MET A 29 -8.82 -6.47 3.95
CA MET A 29 -9.87 -6.56 2.93
C MET A 29 -11.19 -6.04 3.52
N GLY A 30 -11.73 -4.98 2.90
CA GLY A 30 -13.02 -4.43 3.26
C GLY A 30 -14.19 -5.29 2.78
N ALA A 31 -15.37 -5.10 3.40
CA ALA A 31 -16.61 -5.81 3.05
C ALA A 31 -17.12 -5.50 1.63
N ASP A 32 -16.65 -4.42 1.01
CA ASP A 32 -16.91 -4.08 -0.40
C ASP A 32 -16.01 -4.83 -1.39
N GLY A 33 -15.21 -5.77 -0.89
CA GLY A 33 -14.28 -6.58 -1.68
C GLY A 33 -13.00 -5.85 -2.08
N LYS A 34 -12.75 -4.64 -1.56
CA LYS A 34 -11.55 -3.85 -1.86
C LYS A 34 -10.59 -3.82 -0.69
N SER A 35 -9.29 -3.73 -0.96
CA SER A 35 -8.31 -3.54 0.09
C SER A 35 -8.47 -2.18 0.77
N LYS A 36 -7.95 -2.08 1.99
CA LYS A 36 -7.89 -0.87 2.80
C LYS A 36 -6.53 -0.84 3.49
N CYS A 37 -5.82 0.28 3.34
CA CYS A 37 -4.59 0.54 4.05
C CYS A 37 -4.93 1.14 5.42
N LEU A 38 -4.32 0.61 6.49
CA LEU A 38 -4.57 1.02 7.87
C LEU A 38 -3.70 2.23 8.25
N ASN A 39 -2.45 2.25 7.82
CA ASN A 39 -1.51 3.34 8.02
C ASN A 39 -0.80 3.71 6.71
N THR A 40 -0.96 4.97 6.30
CA THR A 40 -0.35 5.53 5.10
C THR A 40 1.00 6.18 5.37
N ASP A 41 1.30 6.54 6.61
CA ASP A 41 2.50 7.29 6.97
C ASP A 41 3.48 6.38 7.70
N LEU A 42 4.57 6.04 7.02
CA LEU A 42 5.50 5.00 7.45
C LEU A 42 6.89 5.56 7.68
N GLU A 43 7.54 5.12 8.76
CA GLU A 43 8.97 5.41 8.99
C GLU A 43 9.87 4.51 8.12
N THR A 44 9.45 3.26 7.90
CA THR A 44 10.09 2.27 7.04
C THR A 44 9.03 1.53 6.22
N LEU A 45 9.35 1.07 5.01
CA LEU A 45 8.37 0.39 4.16
C LEU A 45 7.95 -0.98 4.70
N GLY A 46 8.91 -1.75 5.22
CA GLY A 46 8.64 -3.08 5.76
C GLY A 46 7.92 -3.97 4.73
N CYS A 47 6.87 -4.67 5.16
CA CYS A 47 6.06 -5.51 4.26
C CYS A 47 5.26 -4.74 3.21
N ASN A 48 5.13 -3.41 3.33
CA ASN A 48 4.36 -2.61 2.38
C ASN A 48 5.05 -2.49 1.02
N GLU A 49 6.38 -2.64 0.98
CA GLU A 49 7.15 -2.69 -0.26
C GLU A 49 6.70 -3.87 -1.12
N ALA A 50 6.75 -5.08 -0.55
CA ALA A 50 6.29 -6.29 -1.21
C ALA A 50 4.78 -6.28 -1.50
N ALA A 51 3.98 -5.61 -0.68
CA ALA A 51 2.55 -5.42 -0.95
C ALA A 51 2.31 -4.54 -2.19
N ALA A 52 3.12 -3.49 -2.36
CA ALA A 52 3.07 -2.61 -3.52
C ALA A 52 3.49 -3.33 -4.81
N GLU A 53 4.62 -4.05 -4.77
CA GLU A 53 5.12 -4.85 -5.89
C GLU A 53 4.18 -6.00 -6.28
N GLY A 54 3.53 -6.62 -5.29
CA GLY A 54 2.59 -7.72 -5.51
C GLY A 54 1.23 -7.29 -6.07
N CYS A 55 0.98 -5.98 -6.21
CA CYS A 55 -0.31 -5.48 -6.68
C CYS A 55 -0.44 -5.65 -8.21
N PRO A 56 -1.33 -6.52 -8.72
CA PRO A 56 -1.43 -6.80 -10.16
C PRO A 56 -1.91 -5.61 -10.99
N VAL A 57 -2.56 -4.65 -10.33
CA VAL A 57 -3.09 -3.42 -10.95
C VAL A 57 -2.34 -2.17 -10.50
N ASN A 58 -1.22 -2.33 -9.78
CA ASN A 58 -0.34 -1.25 -9.34
C ASN A 58 -1.07 -0.08 -8.66
N VAL A 59 -2.05 -0.35 -7.78
CA VAL A 59 -2.83 0.72 -7.10
C VAL A 59 -2.22 1.18 -5.78
N ILE A 60 -1.06 0.65 -5.41
CA ILE A 60 -0.37 0.99 -4.16
C ILE A 60 0.88 1.74 -4.56
N HIS A 61 0.89 3.04 -4.28
CA HIS A 61 2.01 3.92 -4.60
C HIS A 61 2.74 4.31 -3.33
N VAL A 62 4.05 4.34 -3.40
CA VAL A 62 4.89 4.72 -2.27
C VAL A 62 5.71 5.92 -2.65
N ILE A 63 5.66 6.96 -1.82
CA ILE A 63 6.38 8.21 -2.03
C ILE A 63 7.34 8.41 -0.87
N GLU A 64 8.63 8.60 -1.17
CA GLU A 64 9.61 8.99 -0.17
C GLU A 64 9.42 10.47 0.16
N THR A 65 9.10 10.78 1.43
CA THR A 65 8.76 12.14 1.86
C THR A 65 9.96 13.09 1.87
N LYS A 66 11.18 12.56 1.95
CA LYS A 66 12.43 13.35 1.94
C LYS A 66 12.82 13.85 0.55
N THR A 67 12.60 13.04 -0.48
CA THR A 67 13.01 13.36 -1.87
C THR A 67 11.81 13.70 -2.76
N GLY A 68 10.59 13.37 -2.34
CA GLY A 68 9.39 13.45 -3.15
C GLY A 68 9.33 12.40 -4.26
N LYS A 69 10.24 11.41 -4.27
CA LYS A 69 10.32 10.40 -5.31
C LYS A 69 9.24 9.33 -5.11
N ARG A 70 8.48 9.05 -6.16
CA ARG A 70 7.58 7.90 -6.24
C ARG A 70 8.39 6.63 -6.58
N LEU A 71 8.28 5.63 -5.73
CA LEU A 71 9.02 4.35 -5.84
C LEU A 71 8.22 3.30 -6.64
N TYR A 72 6.90 3.28 -6.44
CA TYR A 72 5.93 2.37 -7.08
C TYR A 72 4.69 3.17 -7.54
#